data_AF-A0A818ECS3-F1
#
_entry.id   AF-A0A818ECS3-F1
#
_cell.length_a   1.000
_cell.length_b   1.000
_cell.length_c   1.000
_cell.angle_alpha   90.00
_cell.angle_beta   90.00
_cell.angle_gamma   90.00
#
_symmetry.space_group_name_H-M   'P 1'
#
loop_
_entity.id
_entity.type
_entity.pdbx_description
1 polymer ?
#
loop_
_entity_poly.entity_id
_entity_poly.type
_entity_poly.pdbx_seq_one_letter_code
_entity_poly.pdbx_strand_id
1 'polypeptide(L)'
;MRQKYGRYICVQVLQTLNILFENIRHETSLYYLLSNNHINNIIVHKFDFTDEEITAYYISFLKTLSFKLNSHSIHFFYNERNNDFPLYVEAIKFFNHSETMIRIAVRTLTLNVYKVPDSAMHRFILDRTATEYFSNLVWFIRSHILDFDSLIRDN
;
A
#
# COMPACT_ATOMS: atom_id res chain seq x y z
N MET A 1 3.11 -5.13 -30.34
CA MET A 1 1.74 -4.57 -30.31
C MET A 1 0.94 -5.00 -29.07
N ARG A 2 0.81 -6.30 -28.72
CA ARG A 2 0.08 -6.77 -27.52
C ARG A 2 0.52 -6.14 -26.19
N GLN A 3 1.82 -5.93 -26.00
CA GLN A 3 2.38 -5.35 -24.76
C GLN A 3 1.95 -3.89 -24.53
N LYS A 4 1.79 -3.10 -25.62
CA LYS A 4 1.38 -1.67 -25.55
C LYS A 4 -0.07 -1.50 -25.10
N TYR A 5 -0.97 -2.40 -25.55
CA TYR A 5 -2.37 -2.38 -25.13
C TYR A 5 -2.54 -2.85 -23.68
N GLY A 6 -1.78 -3.86 -23.24
CA GLY A 6 -1.80 -4.32 -21.85
C GLY A 6 -1.42 -3.22 -20.86
N ARG A 7 -0.32 -2.49 -21.15
CA ARG A 7 0.10 -1.31 -20.38
C ARG A 7 -1.00 -0.26 -20.28
N TYR A 8 -1.55 0.16 -21.43
CA TYR A 8 -2.61 1.17 -21.48
C TYR A 8 -3.83 0.76 -20.65
N ILE A 9 -4.27 -0.49 -20.76
CA ILE A 9 -5.40 -1.01 -19.98
C ILE A 9 -5.09 -0.96 -18.48
N CYS A 10 -3.89 -1.37 -18.05
CA CYS A 10 -3.51 -1.34 -16.63
C CYS A 10 -3.56 0.08 -16.07
N VAL A 11 -2.95 1.04 -16.78
CA VAL A 11 -2.96 2.46 -16.38
C VAL A 11 -4.39 2.98 -16.27
N GLN A 12 -5.22 2.74 -17.29
CA GLN A 12 -6.61 3.22 -17.30
C GLN A 12 -7.45 2.60 -16.19
N VAL A 13 -7.31 1.30 -15.92
CA VAL A 13 -8.04 0.63 -14.83
C VAL A 13 -7.62 1.22 -13.48
N LEU A 14 -6.32 1.32 -13.20
CA LEU A 14 -5.83 1.87 -11.94
C LEU A 14 -6.26 3.32 -11.74
N GLN A 15 -6.14 4.15 -12.78
CA GLN A 15 -6.55 5.56 -12.73
C GLN A 15 -8.06 5.70 -12.51
N THR A 16 -8.87 4.94 -13.25
CA THR A 16 -10.34 5.01 -13.16
C THR A 16 -10.82 4.56 -11.78
N LEU A 17 -10.26 3.46 -11.26
CA LEU A 17 -10.59 2.98 -9.91
C LEU A 17 -10.15 3.97 -8.85
N ASN A 18 -8.98 4.59 -9.00
CA ASN A 18 -8.51 5.60 -8.08
C ASN A 18 -9.50 6.78 -8.00
N ILE A 19 -9.90 7.32 -9.15
CA ILE A 19 -10.90 8.41 -9.23
C ILE A 19 -12.25 7.95 -8.64
N LEU A 20 -12.70 6.73 -8.95
CA LEU A 20 -13.95 6.18 -8.46
C LEU A 20 -13.96 6.13 -6.92
N PHE A 21 -12.94 5.54 -6.30
CA PHE A 21 -12.86 5.42 -4.85
C PHE A 21 -12.63 6.77 -4.19
N GLU A 22 -11.88 7.68 -4.79
CA GLU A 22 -11.72 9.03 -4.24
C GLU A 22 -13.08 9.75 -4.14
N ASN A 23 -13.92 9.61 -5.16
CA ASN A 23 -15.19 10.33 -5.27
C ASN A 23 -16.40 9.62 -4.64
N ILE A 24 -16.29 8.34 -4.27
CA ILE A 24 -17.42 7.64 -3.64
C ILE A 24 -17.69 8.19 -2.23
N ARG A 25 -18.92 8.69 -2.05
CA ARG A 25 -19.40 9.30 -0.79
C ARG A 25 -20.40 8.43 -0.05
N HIS A 26 -21.16 7.62 -0.78
CA HIS A 26 -22.18 6.75 -0.19
C HIS A 26 -21.56 5.44 0.28
N GLU A 27 -21.77 5.14 1.56
CA GLU A 27 -21.24 3.94 2.22
C GLU A 27 -21.77 2.64 1.59
N THR A 28 -23.05 2.60 1.24
CA THR A 28 -23.65 1.46 0.53
C THR A 28 -22.95 1.15 -0.79
N SER A 29 -22.62 2.19 -1.55
CA SER A 29 -21.91 2.03 -2.83
C SER A 29 -20.48 1.55 -2.60
N LEU A 30 -19.81 2.06 -1.56
CA LEU A 30 -18.47 1.59 -1.16
C LEU A 30 -18.51 0.10 -0.80
N TYR A 31 -19.46 -0.31 0.05
CA TYR A 31 -19.57 -1.71 0.46
C TYR A 31 -19.89 -2.62 -0.71
N TYR A 32 -20.77 -2.21 -1.62
CA TYR A 32 -21.06 -2.98 -2.82
C TYR A 32 -19.81 -3.25 -3.68
N LEU A 33 -18.96 -2.24 -3.88
CA LEU A 33 -17.71 -2.38 -4.63
C LEU A 33 -16.69 -3.28 -3.93
N LEU A 34 -16.62 -3.23 -2.59
CA LEU A 34 -15.65 -3.99 -1.81
C LEU A 34 -16.07 -5.45 -1.55
N SER A 35 -17.37 -5.73 -1.49
CA SER A 35 -17.90 -7.02 -1.00
C SER A 35 -17.55 -8.24 -1.86
N ASN A 36 -17.27 -8.05 -3.15
CA ASN A 36 -17.04 -9.16 -4.09
C ASN A 36 -15.56 -9.57 -4.23
N ASN A 37 -14.68 -9.07 -3.37
CA ASN A 37 -13.24 -9.36 -3.36
C ASN A 37 -12.47 -8.99 -4.66
N HIS A 38 -13.13 -8.41 -5.66
CA HIS A 38 -12.49 -7.97 -6.91
C HIS A 38 -11.38 -6.96 -6.66
N ILE A 39 -11.56 -6.06 -5.68
CA ILE A 39 -10.54 -5.09 -5.31
C ILE A 39 -9.30 -5.77 -4.74
N ASN A 40 -9.44 -6.77 -3.87
CA ASN A 40 -8.29 -7.53 -3.38
C ASN A 40 -7.59 -8.29 -4.52
N ASN A 41 -8.34 -8.83 -5.49
CA ASN A 41 -7.74 -9.46 -6.67
C ASN A 41 -6.91 -8.47 -7.51
N ILE A 42 -7.32 -7.19 -7.58
CA ILE A 42 -6.55 -6.13 -8.23
C ILE A 42 -5.32 -5.75 -7.41
N ILE A 43 -5.45 -5.68 -6.07
CA ILE A 43 -4.33 -5.38 -5.18
C ILE A 43 -3.21 -6.41 -5.36
N VAL A 44 -3.52 -7.71 -5.37
CA VAL A 44 -2.52 -8.79 -5.51
C VAL A 44 -2.11 -9.06 -6.96
N HIS A 45 -2.65 -8.33 -7.93
CA HIS A 45 -2.31 -8.52 -9.33
C HIS A 45 -0.83 -8.17 -9.57
N LYS A 46 -0.13 -9.02 -10.33
CA LYS A 46 1.28 -8.85 -10.65
C LYS A 46 1.46 -7.84 -11.79
N PHE A 47 1.38 -6.56 -11.45
CA PHE A 47 1.71 -5.47 -12.36
C PHE A 47 3.21 -5.46 -12.70
N ASP A 48 3.54 -4.84 -13.83
CA ASP A 48 4.92 -4.58 -14.24
C ASP A 48 5.45 -3.34 -13.51
N PHE A 49 6.06 -3.54 -12.34
CA PHE A 49 6.64 -2.45 -11.53
C PHE A 49 7.97 -1.90 -12.06
N THR A 50 8.47 -2.41 -13.20
CA THR A 50 9.56 -1.73 -13.92
C THR A 50 9.06 -0.47 -14.63
N ASP A 51 7.75 -0.35 -14.83
CA ASP A 51 7.09 0.84 -15.35
C ASP A 51 6.74 1.79 -14.18
N GLU A 52 7.46 2.90 -14.09
CA GLU A 52 7.27 3.90 -13.05
C GLU A 52 5.86 4.52 -13.06
N GLU A 53 5.23 4.64 -14.24
CA GLU A 53 3.88 5.18 -14.37
C GLU A 53 2.86 4.21 -13.74
N ILE A 54 2.95 2.92 -14.06
CA ILE A 54 2.09 1.88 -13.47
C ILE A 54 2.29 1.85 -11.95
N THR A 55 3.54 1.90 -11.49
CA THR A 55 3.87 1.88 -10.06
C THR A 55 3.27 3.09 -9.34
N ALA A 56 3.38 4.29 -9.93
CA ALA A 56 2.79 5.50 -9.36
C ALA A 56 1.26 5.40 -9.25
N TYR A 57 0.57 4.94 -10.30
CA TYR A 57 -0.89 4.76 -10.28
C TYR A 57 -1.33 3.68 -9.29
N TYR A 58 -0.59 2.56 -9.23
CA TYR A 58 -0.86 1.47 -8.30
C TYR A 58 -0.75 1.94 -6.84
N ILE A 59 0.34 2.62 -6.47
CA ILE A 59 0.54 3.13 -5.11
C ILE A 59 -0.48 4.22 -4.78
N SER A 60 -0.84 5.07 -5.74
CA SER A 60 -1.90 6.06 -5.55
C SER A 60 -3.25 5.38 -5.27
N PHE A 61 -3.59 4.33 -6.02
CA PHE A 61 -4.78 3.52 -5.80
C PHE A 61 -4.79 2.86 -4.41
N LEU A 62 -3.70 2.20 -3.98
CA LEU A 62 -3.62 1.62 -2.64
C LEU A 62 -3.80 2.69 -1.55
N LYS A 63 -3.13 3.84 -1.69
CA LYS A 63 -3.28 4.97 -0.77
C LYS A 63 -4.74 5.44 -0.70
N THR A 64 -5.44 5.54 -1.82
CA THR A 64 -6.86 5.94 -1.86
C THR A 64 -7.75 4.92 -1.15
N LEU A 65 -7.52 3.63 -1.33
CA LEU A 65 -8.24 2.60 -0.57
C LEU A 65 -7.98 2.71 0.94
N SER A 66 -6.74 3.03 1.33
CA SER A 66 -6.40 3.21 2.75
C SER A 66 -7.20 4.32 3.44
N PHE A 67 -7.58 5.37 2.70
CA PHE A 67 -8.44 6.44 3.24
C PHE A 67 -9.90 6.00 3.45
N LYS A 68 -10.32 4.87 2.88
CA LYS A 68 -11.65 4.28 3.08
C LYS A 68 -11.67 3.27 4.22
N LEU A 69 -10.52 2.98 4.84
CA LEU A 69 -10.45 2.09 6.00
C LEU A 69 -11.08 2.72 7.24
N ASN A 70 -11.90 1.93 7.92
CA ASN A 70 -12.49 2.23 9.22
C ASN A 70 -12.88 0.89 9.89
N SER A 71 -13.39 0.94 11.12
CA SER A 71 -13.78 -0.25 11.89
C SER A 71 -14.79 -1.15 11.18
N HIS A 72 -15.62 -0.59 10.30
CA HIS A 72 -16.60 -1.33 9.54
C HIS A 72 -16.06 -1.81 8.20
N SER A 73 -15.14 -1.11 7.52
CA SER A 73 -14.65 -1.52 6.20
C SER A 73 -13.39 -2.40 6.24
N ILE A 74 -12.71 -2.49 7.39
CA ILE A 74 -11.46 -3.26 7.51
C ILE A 74 -11.62 -4.73 7.14
N HIS A 75 -12.77 -5.34 7.45
CA HIS A 75 -13.04 -6.76 7.14
C HIS A 75 -13.10 -7.07 5.64
N PHE A 76 -13.24 -6.05 4.77
CA PHE A 76 -13.13 -6.26 3.33
C PHE A 76 -11.68 -6.45 2.88
N PHE A 77 -10.70 -6.00 3.66
CA PHE A 77 -9.28 -6.05 3.30
C PHE A 77 -8.46 -6.98 4.19
N TYR A 78 -8.86 -7.15 5.45
CA TYR A 78 -8.20 -8.03 6.41
C TYR A 78 -9.07 -9.25 6.71
N ASN A 79 -8.50 -10.43 6.46
CA ASN A 79 -9.09 -11.71 6.81
C ASN A 79 -8.36 -12.32 8.01
N GLU A 80 -8.98 -12.24 9.18
CA GLU A 80 -8.44 -12.77 10.43
C GLU A 80 -8.21 -14.29 10.40
N ARG A 81 -9.07 -15.06 9.72
CA ARG A 81 -8.95 -16.53 9.67
C ARG A 81 -7.71 -16.98 8.93
N ASN A 82 -7.39 -16.28 7.84
CA ASN A 82 -6.26 -16.61 6.97
C ASN A 82 -5.02 -15.77 7.31
N ASN A 83 -5.14 -14.79 8.22
CA ASN A 83 -4.13 -13.77 8.47
C ASN A 83 -3.66 -13.12 7.17
N ASP A 84 -4.60 -12.68 6.35
CA ASP A 84 -4.32 -12.07 5.05
C ASP A 84 -4.75 -10.61 5.06
N PHE A 85 -3.83 -9.71 4.66
CA PHE A 85 -4.09 -8.29 4.54
C PHE A 85 -3.41 -7.72 3.29
N PRO A 86 -3.95 -8.02 2.08
CA PRO A 86 -3.28 -7.68 0.83
C PRO A 86 -2.95 -6.20 0.69
N LEU A 87 -3.87 -5.32 1.09
CA LEU A 87 -3.68 -3.87 1.00
C LEU A 87 -2.43 -3.39 1.74
N TYR A 88 -2.18 -3.92 2.94
CA TYR A 88 -1.02 -3.54 3.73
C TYR A 88 0.25 -4.24 3.26
N VAL A 89 0.19 -5.56 3.05
CA VAL A 89 1.34 -6.38 2.65
C VAL A 89 1.91 -5.95 1.31
N GLU A 90 1.07 -5.64 0.32
CA GLU A 90 1.56 -5.17 -0.98
C GLU A 90 2.15 -3.76 -0.89
N ALA A 91 1.56 -2.86 -0.09
CA ALA A 91 2.05 -1.50 0.04
C ALA A 91 3.44 -1.42 0.70
N ILE A 92 3.68 -2.19 1.76
CA ILE A 92 4.96 -2.12 2.49
C ILE A 92 6.15 -2.61 1.68
N LYS A 93 5.97 -3.35 0.56
CA LYS A 93 7.05 -3.71 -0.36
C LYS A 93 7.75 -2.49 -0.96
N PHE A 94 7.06 -1.35 -1.01
CA PHE A 94 7.54 -0.09 -1.59
C PHE A 94 8.04 0.91 -0.54
N PHE A 95 8.23 0.50 0.72
CA PHE A 95 8.62 1.40 1.81
C PHE A 95 9.92 2.18 1.55
N ASN A 96 10.87 1.57 0.86
CA ASN A 96 12.17 2.15 0.49
C ASN A 96 12.33 2.36 -1.03
N HIS A 97 11.23 2.71 -1.70
CA HIS A 97 11.28 3.04 -3.13
C HIS A 97 12.15 4.30 -3.38
N SER A 98 12.81 4.39 -4.54
CA SER A 98 13.67 5.54 -4.93
C SER A 98 12.89 6.87 -4.95
N GLU A 99 11.68 6.84 -5.50
CA GLU A 99 10.77 7.99 -5.56
C GLU A 99 10.19 8.40 -4.19
N THR A 100 10.43 9.65 -3.82
CA THR A 100 9.99 10.21 -2.53
C THR A 100 8.47 10.22 -2.39
N MET A 101 7.74 10.52 -3.48
CA MET A 101 6.27 10.56 -3.45
C MET A 101 5.67 9.17 -3.16
N ILE A 102 6.30 8.11 -3.66
CA ILE A 102 5.90 6.72 -3.39
C ILE A 102 6.13 6.40 -1.90
N ARG A 103 7.30 6.74 -1.35
CA ARG A 103 7.57 6.56 0.08
C ARG A 103 6.57 7.32 0.96
N ILE A 104 6.21 8.55 0.59
CA ILE A 104 5.18 9.34 1.30
C ILE A 104 3.83 8.62 1.26
N ALA A 105 3.41 8.14 0.08
CA ALA A 105 2.13 7.44 -0.07
C ALA A 105 2.08 6.15 0.77
N VAL A 106 3.14 5.35 0.78
CA VAL A 106 3.24 4.12 1.59
C VAL A 106 3.19 4.44 3.09
N ARG A 107 3.86 5.51 3.54
CA ARG A 107 3.81 5.96 4.94
C ARG A 107 2.42 6.43 5.33
N THR A 108 1.76 7.22 4.48
CA THR A 108 0.36 7.65 4.71
C THR A 108 -0.59 6.45 4.80
N LEU A 109 -0.45 5.48 3.89
CA LEU A 109 -1.22 4.23 3.94
C LEU A 109 -0.98 3.48 5.24
N THR A 110 0.28 3.33 5.64
CA THR A 110 0.65 2.69 6.91
C THR A 110 -0.03 3.39 8.09
N LEU A 111 0.04 4.71 8.17
CA LEU A 111 -0.63 5.48 9.23
C LEU A 111 -2.15 5.30 9.23
N ASN A 112 -2.79 5.30 8.05
CA ASN A 112 -4.23 5.06 7.93
C ASN A 112 -4.62 3.66 8.42
N VAL A 113 -3.81 2.64 8.15
CA VAL A 113 -4.03 1.29 8.65
C VAL A 113 -3.92 1.25 10.18
N TYR A 114 -2.87 1.81 10.76
CA TYR A 114 -2.66 1.83 12.22
C TYR A 114 -3.76 2.61 12.95
N LYS A 115 -4.34 3.62 12.31
CA LYS A 115 -5.45 4.42 12.86
C LYS A 115 -6.73 3.61 13.09
N VAL A 116 -6.96 2.52 12.36
CA VAL A 116 -8.19 1.72 12.50
C VAL A 116 -8.16 0.94 13.81
N PRO A 117 -9.17 1.06 14.69
CA PRO A 117 -9.21 0.36 15.96
C PRO A 117 -9.69 -1.09 15.76
N ASP A 118 -8.80 -1.97 15.30
CA ASP A 118 -9.05 -3.40 15.15
C ASP A 118 -7.89 -4.22 15.74
N SER A 119 -8.16 -4.93 16.84
CA SER A 119 -7.12 -5.61 17.62
C SER A 119 -6.52 -6.82 16.91
N ALA A 120 -7.31 -7.52 16.09
CA ALA A 120 -6.83 -8.69 15.34
C ALA A 120 -5.86 -8.26 14.24
N MET A 121 -6.22 -7.22 13.49
CA MET A 121 -5.39 -6.59 12.47
C MET A 121 -4.12 -5.99 13.07
N HIS A 122 -4.19 -5.30 14.22
CA HIS A 122 -3.00 -4.79 14.89
C HIS A 122 -2.04 -5.92 15.30
N ARG A 123 -2.57 -7.02 15.85
CA ARG A 123 -1.76 -8.19 16.18
C ARG A 123 -1.11 -8.78 14.93
N PHE A 124 -1.83 -8.89 13.82
CA PHE A 124 -1.26 -9.33 12.55
C PHE A 124 -0.08 -8.45 12.12
N ILE A 125 -0.24 -7.12 12.16
CA ILE A 125 0.83 -6.20 11.77
C ILE A 125 2.05 -6.35 12.66
N LEU A 126 1.84 -6.46 13.98
CA LEU A 126 2.90 -6.60 14.98
C LEU A 126 3.61 -7.97 14.93
N ASP A 127 2.91 -9.04 14.58
CA ASP A 127 3.48 -10.39 14.61
C ASP A 127 4.13 -10.77 13.27
N ARG A 128 3.48 -10.46 12.13
CA ARG A 128 3.88 -10.94 10.81
C ARG A 128 4.75 -9.97 10.04
N THR A 129 4.49 -8.68 10.16
CA THR A 129 5.11 -7.67 9.28
C THR A 129 6.07 -6.75 10.01
N ALA A 130 5.93 -6.61 11.32
CA ALA A 130 6.78 -5.73 12.12
C ALA A 130 8.25 -6.17 12.09
N THR A 131 8.54 -7.47 12.16
CA THR A 131 9.93 -7.94 12.19
C THR A 131 10.68 -7.51 10.94
N GLU A 132 10.13 -7.74 9.74
CA GLU A 132 10.83 -7.39 8.50
C GLU A 132 10.76 -5.88 8.21
N TYR A 133 9.61 -5.24 8.40
CA TYR A 133 9.45 -3.80 8.18
C TYR A 133 10.27 -2.95 9.15
N PHE A 134 10.17 -3.19 10.46
CA PHE A 134 10.95 -2.43 11.44
C PHE A 134 12.44 -2.78 11.40
N SER A 135 12.82 -4.03 11.13
CA SER A 135 14.25 -4.36 10.94
C SER A 135 14.82 -3.61 9.74
N ASN A 136 14.09 -3.56 8.63
CA ASN A 136 14.51 -2.79 7.45
C ASN A 136 14.55 -1.29 7.71
N LEU A 137 13.59 -0.75 8.47
CA LEU A 137 13.59 0.65 8.87
C LEU A 137 14.77 1.00 9.78
N VAL A 138 15.04 0.16 10.80
CA VAL A 138 16.18 0.33 11.71
C VAL A 138 17.49 0.21 10.94
N TRP A 139 17.60 -0.75 10.02
CA TRP A 139 18.75 -0.89 9.14
C TRP A 139 18.96 0.36 8.28
N PHE A 140 17.90 0.88 7.67
CA PHE A 140 17.95 2.10 6.87
C PHE A 140 18.42 3.31 7.68
N ILE A 141 17.87 3.50 8.89
CA ILE A 141 18.31 4.57 9.81
C ILE A 141 19.79 4.40 10.18
N ARG A 142 20.22 3.18 10.49
CA ARG A 142 21.63 2.87 10.80
C ARG A 142 22.54 3.25 9.64
N SER A 143 22.19 2.89 8.40
CA SER A 143 22.99 3.20 7.21
C SER A 143 23.17 4.71 7.06
N HIS A 144 22.09 5.49 7.20
CA HIS A 144 22.17 6.95 7.15
C HIS A 144 23.00 7.58 8.28
N ILE A 145 22.94 7.01 9.49
CA ILE A 145 23.80 7.48 10.60
C ILE A 145 25.28 7.22 10.29
N LEU A 146 25.62 6.07 9.70
CA LEU A 146 27.00 5.73 9.33
C LEU A 146 27.52 6.65 8.21
N ASP A 147 26.71 6.92 7.19
CA ASP A 147 27.05 7.86 6.12
C ASP A 147 27.32 9.26 6.72
N PHE A 148 26.48 9.70 7.65
CA PHE A 148 26.64 10.98 8.34
C PHE A 148 27.90 11.04 9.21
N ASP A 149 28.22 9.96 9.95
CA ASP A 149 29.45 9.86 10.75
C ASP A 149 30.71 9.90 9.88
N SER A 150 30.70 9.27 8.69
CA SER A 150 31.84 9.37 7.75
C SER A 150 32.04 10.80 7.23
N LEU A 151 30.97 11.50 6.87
CA LEU A 151 31.03 12.90 6.40
C LEU A 151 31.57 13.88 7.45
N ILE A 152 31.30 13.61 8.74
CA ILE A 152 31.84 14.41 9.85
C ILE A 152 33.33 14.12 10.05
N ARG A 153 33.76 12.87 9.90
CA ARG A 153 35.16 12.48 10.11
C ARG A 153 36.10 12.85 8.95
N ASP A 154 35.56 13.05 7.75
CA ASP A 154 36.31 13.47 6.56
C ASP A 154 36.45 15.01 6.41
N ASN A 155 35.96 15.79 7.38
CA ASN A 155 36.22 17.24 7.54
C ASN A 155 37.07 17.52 8.79
#